data_AF-A0A8T9BS35-F1
#
_entry.id   AF-A0A8T9BS35-F1
#
_cell.length_a   1.000
_cell.length_b   1.000
_cell.length_c   1.000
_cell.angle_alpha   90.00
_cell.angle_beta   90.00
_cell.angle_gamma   90.00
#
_symmetry.space_group_name_H-M   'P 1'
#
loop_
_entity.id
_entity.type
_entity.pdbx_description
1 polymer ?
#
loop_
_entity_poly.entity_id
_entity_poly.type
_entity_poly.pdbx_seq_one_letter_code
_entity_poly.pdbx_strand_id
1 'polypeptide(L)'
;MDQVLSGTMLLSSVVDADTVMQDNVHSYTSNGHLGNGNGYMDPRALHVAPDLDSVEDESAGQSQQSSEVSQAIGRKLHLPTGCCYDNRMKYHANADFSESPHHPEDPRRIEVIMQEFMDGGLIYDGNEEDLAEILKISPTKFMWRIPARQARQDEICTVHTASHYEWVKSLSLLKPAELRAMTTAFDNGRKSLYVGSLTHYAALISAGGAIETCKNVVEGRVKNAVAVIRPPGHHAEYNEAMGFCIFNNVPIAAKVCMQDYPEVCRKVLILDWDVHHGNGTQNMLYSDPNVLYISIHVYQNGLFYPGQSDDEGIPDGGPDKVGAGPGVGRNVNIAWNDQGMGDGEYMAAFQKIVMPISQEFNPDLVIVSAGFDAAAGDELGGCYVTPACYSHMTHMLMSLANGKVAVCLEGGYNLRAISRSALAVAKTLMGEPPERIMIPPLNAKAARDLQQVREYQAPYWECMRPGIVPIKELQDRNAPRLQDVMRTYTRGVLSKKHSMISVPIMRKGLSTPFADQVLVTPKLQSAKKILLIIHD
;
A
#
# COMPACT_ATOMS: atom_id res chain seq x y z
N MET A 1 56.79 -11.22 16.73
CA MET A 1 56.88 -9.89 17.35
C MET A 1 55.45 -9.44 17.62
N ASP A 2 55.07 -9.66 18.88
CA ASP A 2 54.09 -8.97 19.75
C ASP A 2 52.69 -8.66 19.19
N GLN A 3 51.62 -9.35 19.60
CA GLN A 3 50.90 -9.35 20.89
C GLN A 3 50.19 -8.03 21.30
N VAL A 4 48.85 -8.11 21.25
CA VAL A 4 47.83 -7.75 22.28
C VAL A 4 47.73 -6.30 22.79
N LEU A 5 46.48 -5.76 22.75
CA LEU A 5 45.67 -5.16 23.85
C LEU A 5 44.80 -4.00 23.28
N SER A 6 43.47 -4.12 23.21
CA SER A 6 42.47 -4.05 24.30
C SER A 6 42.48 -2.71 25.04
N GLY A 7 41.38 -1.95 24.94
CA GLY A 7 41.16 -0.74 25.73
C GLY A 7 39.73 -0.21 25.64
N THR A 8 38.80 -0.85 26.34
CA THR A 8 37.49 -0.32 26.71
C THR A 8 37.67 0.84 27.69
N MET A 9 36.99 1.97 27.49
CA MET A 9 36.80 2.98 28.55
C MET A 9 35.31 3.26 28.79
N LEU A 10 34.88 2.85 29.97
CA LEU A 10 33.73 3.36 30.72
C LEU A 10 34.02 4.81 31.14
N LEU A 11 33.04 5.70 31.00
CA LEU A 11 33.06 7.02 31.64
C LEU A 11 31.86 7.14 32.57
N SER A 12 32.15 7.13 33.88
CA SER A 12 31.25 7.50 34.97
C SER A 12 31.51 8.96 35.38
N SER A 13 30.44 9.77 35.32
CA SER A 13 29.93 10.68 36.36
C SER A 13 30.81 11.80 36.98
N VAL A 14 30.24 13.02 36.98
CA VAL A 14 29.97 13.92 38.16
C VAL A 14 30.39 15.41 37.96
N VAL A 15 29.34 16.27 37.94
CA VAL A 15 29.15 17.72 38.35
C VAL A 15 30.14 18.82 37.94
N ASP A 16 29.81 20.12 37.84
CA ASP A 16 28.60 20.96 37.95
C ASP A 16 29.00 22.32 37.32
N ALA A 17 28.04 23.07 36.76
CA ALA A 17 28.00 24.54 36.81
C ALA A 17 26.73 25.09 36.13
N ASP A 18 25.75 25.39 36.98
CA ASP A 18 24.68 26.38 36.90
C ASP A 18 24.54 27.25 35.64
N THR A 19 23.35 27.20 35.02
CA THR A 19 22.73 28.40 34.45
C THR A 19 21.21 28.33 34.65
N VAL A 20 20.73 29.27 35.46
CA VAL A 20 19.33 29.44 35.89
C VAL A 20 18.48 29.98 34.73
N MET A 21 17.43 29.25 34.36
CA MET A 21 16.31 29.74 33.53
C MET A 21 15.16 30.15 34.46
N GLN A 22 14.68 31.38 34.34
CA GLN A 22 13.49 31.88 35.02
C GLN A 22 12.24 31.52 34.23
N ASP A 23 11.40 30.67 34.79
CA ASP A 23 10.02 30.43 34.34
C ASP A 23 9.08 31.48 34.96
N ASN A 24 8.41 32.25 34.10
CA ASN A 24 7.30 33.11 34.51
C ASN A 24 5.97 32.42 34.18
N VAL A 25 5.34 31.90 35.22
CA VAL A 25 3.95 31.43 35.24
C VAL A 25 3.05 32.62 35.58
N HIS A 26 2.20 33.03 34.65
CA HIS A 26 1.06 33.90 34.95
C HIS A 26 -0.25 33.32 34.45
N SER A 27 -1.08 32.98 35.43
CA SER A 27 -2.51 32.72 35.34
C SER A 27 -3.27 34.01 35.01
N TYR A 28 -4.24 33.93 34.10
CA TYR A 28 -5.36 34.89 34.04
C TYR A 28 -6.67 34.16 33.74
N THR A 29 -7.66 34.52 34.54
CA THR A 29 -9.06 34.07 34.55
C THR A 29 -9.91 34.82 33.52
N SER A 30 -11.11 34.26 33.30
CA SER A 30 -12.17 34.55 32.32
C SER A 30 -12.66 36.00 32.16
N ASN A 31 -13.03 36.37 30.92
CA ASN A 31 -14.39 36.69 30.43
C ASN A 31 -14.33 37.61 29.20
N GLY A 32 -15.07 37.27 28.15
CA GLY A 32 -15.23 38.14 26.99
C GLY A 32 -15.82 37.45 25.77
N HIS A 33 -17.15 37.39 25.72
CA HIS A 33 -17.93 37.00 24.55
C HIS A 33 -18.00 38.18 23.59
N LEU A 34 -17.58 38.03 22.32
CA LEU A 34 -18.06 38.80 21.16
C LEU A 34 -17.66 38.01 19.90
N GLY A 35 -18.66 37.68 19.08
CA GLY A 35 -18.53 36.80 17.93
C GLY A 35 -17.94 37.43 16.68
N ASN A 36 -17.40 36.57 15.81
CA ASN A 36 -17.69 36.58 14.39
C ASN A 36 -17.30 35.23 13.79
N GLY A 37 -18.16 34.74 12.90
CA GLY A 37 -18.25 33.33 12.51
C GLY A 37 -17.03 32.77 11.79
N ASN A 38 -16.82 31.48 12.05
CA ASN A 38 -16.22 30.54 11.12
C ASN A 38 -16.96 29.20 11.29
N GLY A 39 -17.51 28.70 10.19
CA GLY A 39 -18.39 27.52 10.16
C GLY A 39 -17.65 26.24 10.53
N TYR A 40 -17.73 25.88 11.81
CA TYR A 40 -17.42 24.56 12.31
C TYR A 40 -18.70 23.97 12.92
N MET A 41 -19.27 22.94 12.29
CA MET A 41 -20.40 22.19 12.83
C MET A 41 -19.88 20.93 13.54
N ASP A 42 -20.28 20.76 14.80
CA ASP A 42 -20.03 19.57 15.61
C ASP A 42 -20.87 18.39 15.08
N PRO A 43 -20.27 17.23 14.73
CA PRO A 43 -21.00 16.06 14.23
C PRO A 43 -21.96 15.39 15.22
N ARG A 44 -22.05 15.83 16.48
CA ARG A 44 -22.93 15.22 17.49
C ARG A 44 -24.31 15.89 17.63
N ALA A 45 -24.62 16.90 16.83
CA ALA A 45 -25.90 17.62 16.89
C ALA A 45 -26.99 17.08 15.94
N LEU A 46 -26.81 15.91 15.32
CA LEU A 46 -27.78 15.31 14.39
C LEU A 46 -28.47 14.05 14.98
N HIS A 47 -28.94 14.11 16.22
CA HIS A 47 -29.98 13.18 16.71
C HIS A 47 -30.79 13.85 17.82
N VAL A 48 -31.72 14.72 17.42
CA VAL A 48 -32.91 15.02 18.21
C VAL A 48 -34.11 14.74 17.32
N ALA A 49 -34.80 13.64 17.60
CA ALA A 49 -36.07 13.31 16.95
C ALA A 49 -37.11 14.37 17.35
N PRO A 50 -37.88 14.95 16.43
CA PRO A 50 -39.06 15.71 16.80
C PRO A 50 -40.21 14.74 17.12
N ASP A 51 -40.91 15.02 18.21
CA ASP A 51 -42.17 14.38 18.58
C ASP A 51 -43.17 14.45 17.42
N LEU A 52 -43.71 13.29 17.03
CA LEU A 52 -44.78 13.17 16.04
C LEU A 52 -46.09 12.90 16.78
N ASP A 53 -46.90 13.97 16.90
CA ASP A 53 -48.34 13.85 17.12
C ASP A 53 -49.04 13.54 15.78
N SER A 54 -49.87 12.50 15.84
CA SER A 54 -50.99 12.09 14.99
C SER A 54 -51.26 12.85 13.67
N VAL A 55 -51.14 12.16 12.53
CA VAL A 55 -52.07 12.29 11.39
C VAL A 55 -52.22 10.93 10.69
N GLU A 56 -53.46 10.61 10.33
CA GLU A 56 -53.96 9.36 9.76
C GLU A 56 -53.50 9.06 8.31
N ASP A 57 -53.70 7.79 7.94
CA ASP A 57 -53.54 7.11 6.65
C ASP A 57 -53.75 7.95 5.37
N GLU A 58 -52.89 7.70 4.36
CA GLU A 58 -53.28 7.12 3.06
C GLU A 58 -52.06 7.02 2.11
N SER A 59 -51.67 5.80 1.76
CA SER A 59 -51.41 5.34 0.37
C SER A 59 -50.47 4.13 0.33
N ALA A 60 -51.07 2.99 0.04
CA ALA A 60 -50.40 1.75 -0.30
C ALA A 60 -49.68 1.88 -1.65
N GLY A 61 -48.40 1.50 -1.71
CA GLY A 61 -47.71 1.34 -3.00
C GLY A 61 -46.18 1.39 -3.05
N GLN A 62 -45.42 1.07 -1.99
CA GLN A 62 -43.94 1.02 -2.08
C GLN A 62 -43.28 -0.06 -1.19
N SER A 63 -43.96 -1.17 -0.86
CA SER A 63 -43.43 -2.15 0.10
C SER A 63 -42.58 -3.29 -0.48
N GLN A 64 -42.48 -3.45 -1.81
CA GLN A 64 -41.72 -4.56 -2.40
C GLN A 64 -40.24 -4.25 -2.67
N GLN A 65 -39.88 -3.01 -3.03
CA GLN A 65 -38.47 -2.65 -3.29
C GLN A 65 -37.65 -2.47 -2.01
N SER A 66 -38.25 -1.97 -0.92
CA SER A 66 -37.53 -1.81 0.35
C SER A 66 -37.27 -3.16 1.04
N SER A 67 -38.19 -4.13 0.92
CA SER A 67 -37.99 -5.46 1.51
C SER A 67 -36.93 -6.29 0.81
N GLU A 68 -36.80 -6.19 -0.53
CA GLU A 68 -35.78 -6.91 -1.29
C GLU A 68 -34.37 -6.36 -1.01
N VAL A 69 -34.23 -5.04 -0.92
CA VAL A 69 -32.95 -4.39 -0.59
C VAL A 69 -32.55 -4.70 0.86
N SER A 70 -33.48 -4.66 1.81
CA SER A 70 -33.21 -5.05 3.21
C SER A 70 -32.96 -6.55 3.38
N GLN A 71 -33.61 -7.43 2.61
CA GLN A 71 -33.31 -8.87 2.61
C GLN A 71 -31.96 -9.19 1.94
N ALA A 72 -31.58 -8.49 0.86
CA ALA A 72 -30.29 -8.66 0.20
C ALA A 72 -29.12 -8.15 1.06
N ILE A 73 -29.31 -7.03 1.77
CA ILE A 73 -28.34 -6.52 2.76
C ILE A 73 -28.28 -7.46 3.98
N GLY A 74 -29.42 -7.98 4.44
CA GLY A 74 -29.51 -8.93 5.56
C GLY A 74 -28.85 -10.29 5.29
N ARG A 75 -28.96 -10.83 4.07
CA ARG A 75 -28.34 -12.11 3.66
C ARG A 75 -26.81 -12.05 3.60
N LYS A 76 -26.22 -10.92 3.20
CA LYS A 76 -24.74 -10.76 3.08
C LYS A 76 -24.01 -10.66 4.43
N LEU A 77 -24.70 -10.18 5.47
CA LEU A 77 -24.17 -10.18 6.85
C LEU A 77 -23.97 -11.59 7.43
N HIS A 78 -24.47 -12.63 6.74
CA HIS A 78 -24.49 -14.02 7.21
C HIS A 78 -23.60 -14.97 6.39
N LEU A 79 -22.79 -14.47 5.47
CA LEU A 79 -21.87 -15.32 4.71
C LEU A 79 -20.54 -15.49 5.47
N PRO A 80 -19.95 -16.70 5.46
CA PRO A 80 -18.66 -16.93 6.10
C PRO A 80 -17.52 -16.27 5.31
N THR A 81 -16.36 -16.18 5.95
CA THR A 81 -15.07 -15.91 5.29
C THR A 81 -14.54 -17.19 4.66
N GLY A 82 -14.04 -17.14 3.42
CA GLY A 82 -13.41 -18.27 2.76
C GLY A 82 -11.91 -18.41 3.07
N CYS A 83 -11.40 -19.63 3.05
CA CYS A 83 -9.97 -19.94 3.14
C CYS A 83 -9.59 -20.97 2.06
N CYS A 84 -8.70 -20.58 1.14
CA CYS A 84 -8.11 -21.47 0.15
C CYS A 84 -6.69 -21.88 0.58
N TYR A 85 -6.45 -23.19 0.69
CA TYR A 85 -5.14 -23.76 1.01
C TYR A 85 -5.01 -25.17 0.44
N ASP A 86 -3.81 -25.51 -0.04
CA ASP A 86 -3.50 -26.84 -0.55
C ASP A 86 -2.02 -27.22 -0.34
N ASN A 87 -1.78 -28.35 0.32
CA ASN A 87 -0.44 -28.86 0.60
C ASN A 87 0.40 -29.10 -0.66
N ARG A 88 -0.21 -29.34 -1.83
CA ARG A 88 0.50 -29.58 -3.08
C ARG A 88 1.31 -28.37 -3.55
N MET A 89 0.96 -27.18 -3.10
CA MET A 89 1.76 -25.98 -3.34
C MET A 89 3.16 -26.08 -2.72
N LYS A 90 3.34 -26.88 -1.65
CA LYS A 90 4.65 -27.14 -1.02
C LYS A 90 5.62 -27.94 -1.91
N TYR A 91 5.14 -28.52 -3.00
CA TYR A 91 6.00 -29.25 -3.95
C TYR A 91 6.90 -28.34 -4.80
N HIS A 92 6.60 -27.05 -4.90
CA HIS A 92 7.59 -26.08 -5.34
C HIS A 92 8.61 -25.92 -4.22
N ALA A 93 9.76 -26.54 -4.36
CA ALA A 93 10.84 -26.45 -3.38
C ALA A 93 12.17 -26.32 -4.12
N ASN A 94 13.14 -25.70 -3.48
CA ASN A 94 14.49 -25.66 -4.00
C ASN A 94 15.00 -27.10 -4.20
N ALA A 95 15.74 -27.34 -5.28
CA ALA A 95 16.41 -28.60 -5.54
C ALA A 95 17.67 -28.81 -4.65
N ASP A 96 17.87 -27.92 -3.67
CA ASP A 96 18.84 -28.04 -2.59
C ASP A 96 18.19 -28.72 -1.37
N PHE A 97 18.59 -29.97 -1.14
CA PHE A 97 18.16 -30.81 -0.02
C PHE A 97 19.22 -30.89 1.09
N SER A 98 20.16 -29.93 1.13
CA SER A 98 21.12 -29.83 2.23
C SER A 98 20.42 -29.54 3.57
N GLU A 99 21.10 -29.78 4.69
CA GLU A 99 20.54 -29.57 6.04
C GLU A 99 20.19 -28.11 6.36
N SER A 100 20.58 -27.15 5.50
CA SER A 100 20.32 -25.73 5.67
C SER A 100 20.04 -25.09 4.30
N PRO A 101 18.85 -25.33 3.72
CA PRO A 101 18.49 -24.72 2.44
C PRO A 101 18.54 -23.19 2.56
N HIS A 102 19.26 -22.56 1.64
CA HIS A 102 19.67 -21.16 1.76
C HIS A 102 18.58 -20.13 1.38
N HIS A 103 17.44 -20.59 0.86
CA HIS A 103 16.50 -19.71 0.16
C HIS A 103 15.35 -19.22 1.08
N PRO A 104 15.07 -17.90 1.14
CA PRO A 104 14.07 -17.33 2.06
C PRO A 104 12.63 -17.75 1.73
N GLU A 105 12.31 -17.97 0.46
CA GLU A 105 11.01 -18.55 0.08
C GLU A 105 11.02 -20.06 0.41
N ASP A 106 10.28 -20.41 1.46
CA ASP A 106 10.25 -21.72 2.10
C ASP A 106 8.84 -22.34 2.03
N PRO A 107 8.69 -23.63 1.65
CA PRO A 107 7.41 -24.34 1.70
C PRO A 107 6.67 -24.26 3.05
N ARG A 108 7.39 -24.10 4.16
CA ARG A 108 6.83 -23.96 5.50
C ARG A 108 6.04 -22.66 5.69
N ARG A 109 6.24 -21.63 4.87
CA ARG A 109 5.52 -20.34 4.97
C ARG A 109 4.01 -20.52 5.02
N ILE A 110 3.46 -21.28 4.08
CA ILE A 110 2.01 -21.55 4.03
C ILE A 110 1.57 -22.54 5.12
N GLU A 111 2.46 -23.40 5.59
CA GLU A 111 2.18 -24.36 6.67
C GLU A 111 2.04 -23.67 8.02
N VAL A 112 2.97 -22.76 8.36
CA VAL A 112 2.91 -22.02 9.64
C VAL A 112 1.72 -21.07 9.70
N ILE A 113 1.30 -20.48 8.57
CA ILE A 113 0.06 -19.68 8.51
C ILE A 113 -1.15 -20.56 8.84
N MET A 114 -1.27 -21.72 8.20
CA MET A 114 -2.40 -22.62 8.46
C MET A 114 -2.39 -23.16 9.88
N GLN A 115 -1.22 -23.44 10.45
CA GLN A 115 -1.11 -23.82 11.87
C GLN A 115 -1.60 -22.69 12.77
N GLU A 116 -1.19 -21.44 12.52
CA GLU A 116 -1.64 -20.28 13.28
C GLU A 116 -3.16 -20.05 13.14
N PHE A 117 -3.75 -20.33 11.98
CA PHE A 117 -5.20 -20.30 11.80
C PHE A 117 -5.93 -21.38 12.60
N MET A 118 -5.37 -22.60 12.65
CA MET A 118 -5.91 -23.70 13.47
C MET A 118 -5.80 -23.37 14.96
N ASP A 119 -4.63 -22.93 15.42
CA ASP A 119 -4.38 -22.56 16.82
C ASP A 119 -5.24 -21.36 17.25
N GLY A 120 -5.51 -20.44 16.31
CA GLY A 120 -6.43 -19.32 16.50
C GLY A 120 -7.91 -19.72 16.53
N GLY A 121 -8.25 -20.97 16.19
CA GLY A 121 -9.63 -21.47 16.14
C GLY A 121 -10.43 -21.05 14.91
N LEU A 122 -9.77 -20.62 13.84
CA LEU A 122 -10.42 -20.14 12.61
C LEU A 122 -10.77 -21.29 11.65
N ILE A 123 -10.11 -22.43 11.77
CA ILE A 123 -10.30 -23.60 10.90
C ILE A 123 -11.03 -24.69 11.68
N TYR A 124 -12.00 -25.32 11.03
CA TYR A 124 -12.69 -26.49 11.56
C TYR A 124 -11.94 -27.77 11.19
N ASP A 125 -11.73 -28.66 12.16
CA ASP A 125 -10.96 -29.90 12.03
C ASP A 125 -11.85 -31.18 11.99
N GLY A 126 -13.18 -31.02 12.00
CA GLY A 126 -14.15 -32.11 11.86
C GLY A 126 -14.60 -32.39 10.42
N ASN A 127 -15.80 -32.97 10.25
CA ASN A 127 -16.32 -33.36 8.94
C ASN A 127 -16.89 -32.16 8.15
N GLU A 128 -16.69 -32.11 6.83
CA GLU A 128 -17.15 -30.98 6.00
C GLU A 128 -18.68 -30.76 6.03
N GLU A 129 -19.48 -31.82 6.19
CA GLU A 129 -20.94 -31.71 6.32
C GLU A 129 -21.35 -30.94 7.59
N ASP A 130 -20.65 -31.20 8.70
CA ASP A 130 -20.89 -30.51 9.98
C ASP A 130 -20.52 -29.03 9.88
N LEU A 131 -19.45 -28.70 9.15
CA LEU A 131 -19.04 -27.31 8.92
C LEU A 131 -20.15 -26.50 8.23
N ALA A 132 -20.79 -27.07 7.22
CA ALA A 132 -21.87 -26.39 6.50
C ALA A 132 -23.07 -26.07 7.42
N GLU A 133 -23.45 -27.00 8.31
CA GLU A 133 -24.52 -26.75 9.28
C GLU A 133 -24.11 -25.75 10.36
N ILE A 134 -22.85 -25.81 10.85
CA ILE A 134 -22.32 -24.85 11.81
C ILE A 134 -22.36 -23.42 11.24
N LEU A 135 -21.92 -23.23 9.99
CA LEU A 135 -21.83 -21.90 9.38
C LEU A 135 -23.19 -21.30 9.01
N LYS A 136 -24.25 -22.12 8.85
CA LYS A 136 -25.63 -21.61 8.75
C LYS A 136 -26.08 -20.90 10.03
N ILE A 137 -25.60 -21.35 11.18
CA ILE A 137 -25.98 -20.83 12.51
C ILE A 137 -24.99 -19.76 12.97
N SER A 138 -23.70 -19.95 12.71
CA SER A 138 -22.61 -19.09 13.17
C SER A 138 -21.58 -18.89 12.05
N PRO A 139 -21.87 -18.02 11.06
CA PRO A 139 -21.06 -17.87 9.85
C PRO A 139 -19.65 -17.33 10.11
N THR A 140 -19.41 -16.70 11.25
CA THR A 140 -18.10 -16.18 11.65
C THR A 140 -17.34 -17.13 12.59
N LYS A 141 -17.85 -18.33 12.86
CA LYS A 141 -17.19 -19.27 13.78
C LYS A 141 -15.95 -19.91 13.17
N PHE A 142 -16.02 -20.29 11.90
CA PHE A 142 -14.92 -20.90 11.16
C PHE A 142 -14.90 -20.34 9.74
N MET A 143 -13.75 -20.47 9.06
CA MET A 143 -13.66 -20.16 7.64
C MET A 143 -14.22 -21.32 6.80
N TRP A 144 -14.89 -20.98 5.70
CA TRP A 144 -15.32 -21.93 4.67
C TRP A 144 -14.13 -22.38 3.83
N ARG A 145 -13.95 -23.69 3.65
CA ARG A 145 -12.87 -24.23 2.85
C ARG A 145 -13.14 -24.05 1.35
N ILE A 146 -12.25 -23.33 0.67
CA ILE A 146 -12.26 -23.18 -0.79
C ILE A 146 -11.23 -24.16 -1.37
N PRO A 147 -11.64 -25.14 -2.20
CA PRO A 147 -10.70 -26.08 -2.79
C PRO A 147 -9.87 -25.41 -3.89
N ALA A 148 -8.54 -25.54 -3.81
CA ALA A 148 -7.67 -25.13 -4.89
C ALA A 148 -7.76 -26.12 -6.06
N ARG A 149 -7.62 -25.61 -7.28
CA ARG A 149 -7.50 -26.41 -8.51
C ARG A 149 -6.31 -25.95 -9.33
N GLN A 150 -5.97 -26.70 -10.37
CA GLN A 150 -5.02 -26.20 -11.37
C GLN A 150 -5.70 -25.12 -12.21
N ALA A 151 -5.02 -23.99 -12.39
CA ALA A 151 -5.39 -23.02 -13.42
C ALA A 151 -5.26 -23.66 -14.81
N ARG A 152 -6.19 -23.31 -15.71
CA ARG A 152 -6.11 -23.73 -17.11
C ARG A 152 -5.15 -22.84 -17.88
N GLN A 153 -4.60 -23.36 -18.97
CA GLN A 153 -3.69 -22.59 -19.83
C GLN A 153 -4.32 -21.29 -20.36
N ASP A 154 -5.60 -21.33 -20.75
CA ASP A 154 -6.33 -20.16 -21.24
C ASP A 154 -6.51 -19.10 -20.15
N GLU A 155 -6.68 -19.50 -18.88
CA GLU A 155 -6.73 -18.58 -17.74
C GLU A 155 -5.38 -17.91 -17.51
N ILE A 156 -4.28 -18.68 -17.50
CA ILE A 156 -2.92 -18.14 -17.34
C ILE A 156 -2.58 -17.17 -18.49
N CYS A 157 -2.97 -17.51 -19.71
CA CYS A 157 -2.71 -16.72 -20.90
C CYS A 157 -3.60 -15.46 -21.04
N THR A 158 -4.45 -15.16 -20.05
CA THR A 158 -5.15 -13.87 -19.99
C THR A 158 -4.21 -12.70 -19.71
N VAL A 159 -3.07 -12.97 -19.05
CA VAL A 159 -2.05 -11.95 -18.73
C VAL A 159 -0.62 -12.37 -19.10
N HIS A 160 -0.34 -13.68 -19.16
CA HIS A 160 0.95 -14.19 -19.62
C HIS A 160 0.95 -14.54 -21.10
N THR A 161 2.12 -14.47 -21.70
CA THR A 161 2.36 -15.00 -23.05
C THR A 161 2.31 -16.52 -23.06
N ALA A 162 1.85 -17.10 -24.17
CA ALA A 162 1.88 -18.55 -24.36
C ALA A 162 3.31 -19.12 -24.25
N SER A 163 4.32 -18.36 -24.69
CA SER A 163 5.74 -18.74 -24.55
C SER A 163 6.18 -18.88 -23.10
N HIS A 164 5.73 -17.98 -22.21
CA HIS A 164 6.03 -18.08 -20.77
C HIS A 164 5.40 -19.32 -20.16
N TYR A 165 4.13 -19.59 -20.46
CA TYR A 165 3.45 -20.80 -20.00
C TYR A 165 4.17 -22.08 -20.45
N GLU A 166 4.53 -22.19 -21.74
CA GLU A 166 5.24 -23.37 -22.24
C GLU A 166 6.65 -23.50 -21.64
N TRP A 167 7.34 -22.39 -21.36
CA TRP A 167 8.61 -22.43 -20.62
C TRP A 167 8.42 -23.00 -19.21
N VAL A 168 7.47 -22.49 -18.42
CA VAL A 168 7.21 -23.01 -17.07
C VAL A 168 6.86 -24.49 -17.12
N LYS A 169 5.99 -24.90 -18.05
CA LYS A 169 5.61 -26.29 -18.26
C LYS A 169 6.79 -27.20 -18.61
N SER A 170 7.74 -26.70 -19.41
CA SER A 170 8.95 -27.44 -19.78
C SER A 170 9.84 -27.81 -18.58
N LEU A 171 9.76 -27.06 -17.46
CA LEU A 171 10.55 -27.33 -16.25
C LEU A 171 10.32 -28.75 -15.69
N SER A 172 9.12 -29.29 -15.85
CA SER A 172 8.80 -30.66 -15.42
C SER A 172 9.48 -31.76 -16.25
N LEU A 173 10.01 -31.43 -17.43
CA LEU A 173 10.69 -32.35 -18.34
C LEU A 173 12.22 -32.34 -18.15
N LEU A 174 12.75 -31.36 -17.42
CA LEU A 174 14.19 -31.18 -17.21
C LEU A 174 14.72 -32.15 -16.14
N LYS A 175 15.98 -32.56 -16.29
CA LYS A 175 16.63 -33.41 -15.29
C LYS A 175 16.98 -32.58 -14.04
N PRO A 176 17.04 -33.19 -12.85
CA PRO A 176 17.39 -32.50 -11.61
C PRO A 176 18.71 -31.72 -11.66
N ALA A 177 19.71 -32.22 -12.40
CA ALA A 177 21.00 -31.52 -12.56
C ALA A 177 20.88 -30.22 -13.37
N GLU A 178 20.04 -30.20 -14.41
CA GLU A 178 19.77 -29.02 -15.23
C GLU A 178 18.98 -27.98 -14.44
N LEU A 179 17.98 -28.43 -13.68
CA LEU A 179 17.21 -27.56 -12.78
C LEU A 179 18.07 -26.92 -11.69
N ARG A 180 18.99 -27.68 -11.08
CA ARG A 180 19.94 -27.10 -10.11
C ARG A 180 20.84 -26.05 -10.74
N ALA A 181 21.41 -26.33 -11.92
CA ALA A 181 22.23 -25.36 -12.64
C ALA A 181 21.44 -24.09 -13.00
N MET A 182 20.18 -24.24 -13.42
CA MET A 182 19.27 -23.15 -13.71
C MET A 182 18.95 -22.32 -12.46
N THR A 183 18.60 -22.96 -11.34
CA THR A 183 18.38 -22.30 -10.05
C THR A 183 19.61 -21.53 -9.61
N THR A 184 20.80 -22.13 -9.63
CA THR A 184 22.03 -21.42 -9.29
C THR A 184 22.26 -20.21 -10.20
N ALA A 185 21.95 -20.31 -11.50
CA ALA A 185 22.12 -19.19 -12.42
C ALA A 185 21.09 -18.06 -12.19
N PHE A 186 19.85 -18.39 -11.85
CA PHE A 186 18.77 -17.42 -11.67
C PHE A 186 18.75 -16.78 -10.27
N ASP A 187 19.18 -17.51 -9.25
CA ASP A 187 19.32 -16.99 -7.89
C ASP A 187 20.49 -16.00 -7.79
N ASN A 188 21.51 -16.19 -8.64
CA ASN A 188 22.60 -15.23 -8.81
C ASN A 188 22.17 -14.03 -9.68
N GLY A 189 21.56 -13.02 -9.06
CA GLY A 189 21.31 -11.71 -9.68
C GLY A 189 19.88 -11.21 -9.51
N ARG A 190 19.44 -10.32 -10.42
CA ARG A 190 18.13 -9.66 -10.34
C ARG A 190 16.93 -10.59 -10.57
N LYS A 191 17.12 -11.77 -11.18
CA LYS A 191 16.00 -12.71 -11.37
C LYS A 191 15.48 -13.23 -10.05
N SER A 192 16.36 -13.49 -9.07
CA SER A 192 16.01 -13.97 -7.73
C SER A 192 14.95 -15.07 -7.80
N LEU A 193 15.31 -16.19 -8.44
CA LEU A 193 14.37 -17.24 -8.78
C LEU A 193 15.00 -18.62 -8.57
N TYR A 194 14.23 -19.53 -7.99
CA TYR A 194 14.56 -20.95 -7.97
C TYR A 194 13.48 -21.75 -8.68
N VAL A 195 13.86 -22.89 -9.26
CA VAL A 195 12.97 -23.79 -9.97
C VAL A 195 13.25 -25.25 -9.63
N GLY A 196 12.23 -26.07 -9.82
CA GLY A 196 12.23 -27.52 -9.57
C GLY A 196 11.20 -28.23 -10.43
N SER A 197 11.27 -29.56 -10.51
CA SER A 197 10.46 -30.36 -11.43
C SER A 197 8.95 -30.25 -11.20
N LEU A 198 8.53 -29.98 -9.96
CA LEU A 198 7.13 -29.78 -9.58
C LEU A 198 6.70 -28.30 -9.52
N THR A 199 7.56 -27.38 -9.96
CA THR A 199 7.26 -25.93 -9.97
C THR A 199 6.05 -25.61 -10.83
N HIS A 200 5.98 -26.15 -12.04
CA HIS A 200 4.82 -25.96 -12.92
C HIS A 200 3.53 -26.42 -12.23
N TYR A 201 3.52 -27.63 -11.66
CA TYR A 201 2.35 -28.17 -11.00
C TYR A 201 1.89 -27.31 -9.82
N ALA A 202 2.80 -26.93 -8.92
CA ALA A 202 2.50 -26.08 -7.79
C ALA A 202 2.06 -24.66 -8.21
N ALA A 203 2.69 -24.07 -9.23
CA ALA A 203 2.30 -22.76 -9.77
C ALA A 203 0.88 -22.76 -10.35
N LEU A 204 0.46 -23.85 -11.03
CA LEU A 204 -0.93 -23.99 -11.48
C LEU A 204 -1.92 -24.06 -10.31
N ILE A 205 -1.56 -24.74 -9.22
CA ILE A 205 -2.40 -24.79 -8.01
C ILE A 205 -2.47 -23.42 -7.33
N SER A 206 -1.35 -22.68 -7.25
CA SER A 206 -1.30 -21.33 -6.69
C SER A 206 -2.23 -20.38 -7.44
N ALA A 207 -2.07 -20.29 -8.76
CA ALA A 207 -2.90 -19.45 -9.62
C ALA A 207 -4.36 -19.87 -9.58
N GLY A 208 -4.66 -21.18 -9.63
CA GLY A 208 -6.03 -21.68 -9.54
C GLY A 208 -6.67 -21.45 -8.16
N GLY A 209 -5.88 -21.47 -7.09
CA GLY A 209 -6.32 -21.10 -5.75
C GLY A 209 -6.72 -19.62 -5.64
N ALA A 210 -5.92 -18.72 -6.23
CA ALA A 210 -6.28 -17.30 -6.32
C ALA A 210 -7.56 -17.07 -7.13
N ILE A 211 -7.70 -17.76 -8.28
CA ILE A 211 -8.91 -17.71 -9.10
C ILE A 211 -10.12 -18.16 -8.28
N GLU A 212 -10.10 -19.36 -7.70
CA GLU A 212 -11.25 -19.88 -6.94
C GLU A 212 -11.60 -19.00 -5.73
N THR A 213 -10.59 -18.46 -5.05
CA THR A 213 -10.80 -17.50 -3.95
C THR A 213 -11.59 -16.29 -4.42
N CYS A 214 -11.16 -15.65 -5.52
CA CYS A 214 -11.85 -14.48 -6.07
C CYS A 214 -13.24 -14.82 -6.61
N LYS A 215 -13.40 -15.94 -7.33
CA LYS A 215 -14.70 -16.38 -7.88
C LYS A 215 -15.73 -16.60 -6.78
N ASN A 216 -15.36 -17.27 -5.68
CA ASN A 216 -16.26 -17.51 -4.55
C ASN A 216 -16.74 -16.20 -3.90
N VAL A 217 -15.89 -15.17 -3.85
CA VAL A 217 -16.24 -13.82 -3.35
C VAL A 217 -17.15 -13.09 -4.35
N VAL A 218 -16.82 -13.11 -5.64
CA VAL A 218 -17.61 -12.42 -6.68
C VAL A 218 -19.03 -12.99 -6.79
N GLU A 219 -19.14 -14.32 -6.76
CA GLU A 219 -20.42 -15.05 -6.78
C GLU A 219 -21.24 -14.90 -5.49
N GLY A 220 -20.62 -14.44 -4.40
CA GLY A 220 -21.26 -14.31 -3.09
C GLY A 220 -21.51 -15.66 -2.40
N ARG A 221 -20.65 -16.67 -2.63
CA ARG A 221 -20.63 -17.90 -1.83
C ARG A 221 -20.02 -17.67 -0.45
N VAL A 222 -19.07 -16.75 -0.39
CA VAL A 222 -18.45 -16.23 0.83
C VAL A 222 -18.47 -14.70 0.78
N LYS A 223 -18.39 -14.04 1.95
CA LYS A 223 -18.39 -12.57 2.02
C LYS A 223 -17.08 -12.00 1.47
N ASN A 224 -15.98 -12.59 1.90
CA ASN A 224 -14.59 -12.25 1.63
C ASN A 224 -13.77 -13.55 1.81
N ALA A 225 -12.50 -13.55 1.42
CA ALA A 225 -11.68 -14.75 1.54
C ALA A 225 -10.18 -14.47 1.62
N VAL A 226 -9.43 -15.46 2.11
CA VAL A 226 -7.96 -15.52 2.09
C VAL A 226 -7.48 -16.72 1.29
N ALA A 227 -6.49 -16.53 0.43
CA ALA A 227 -5.77 -17.56 -0.29
C ALA A 227 -4.36 -17.69 0.28
N VAL A 228 -4.11 -18.78 1.01
CA VAL A 228 -2.80 -19.13 1.57
C VAL A 228 -2.06 -19.94 0.50
N ILE A 229 -1.48 -19.23 -0.47
CA ILE A 229 -0.96 -19.78 -1.72
C ILE A 229 0.54 -19.59 -1.88
N ARG A 230 1.17 -20.48 -2.66
CA ARG A 230 2.56 -20.34 -3.14
C ARG A 230 2.80 -21.20 -4.39
N PRO A 231 3.74 -20.85 -5.30
CA PRO A 231 4.62 -19.67 -5.29
C PRO A 231 3.84 -18.33 -5.35
N PRO A 232 4.45 -17.22 -4.89
CA PRO A 232 3.89 -15.88 -5.04
C PRO A 232 3.79 -15.49 -6.53
N GLY A 233 3.21 -14.32 -6.80
CA GLY A 233 2.87 -13.91 -8.16
C GLY A 233 3.28 -12.50 -8.58
N HIS A 234 3.27 -11.51 -7.69
CA HIS A 234 3.24 -10.10 -8.08
C HIS A 234 4.44 -9.58 -8.91
N HIS A 235 5.59 -10.25 -8.87
CA HIS A 235 6.78 -9.93 -9.68
C HIS A 235 6.79 -10.60 -11.06
N ALA A 236 6.01 -11.68 -11.26
CA ALA A 236 6.03 -12.40 -12.53
C ALA A 236 5.50 -11.49 -13.64
N GLU A 237 6.34 -11.25 -14.64
CA GLU A 237 6.05 -10.44 -15.81
C GLU A 237 5.24 -11.24 -16.84
N TYR A 238 4.65 -10.55 -17.82
CA TYR A 238 3.84 -11.19 -18.86
C TYR A 238 4.64 -12.26 -19.65
N ASN A 239 5.97 -12.16 -19.72
CA ASN A 239 6.84 -13.07 -20.46
C ASN A 239 7.99 -13.69 -19.64
N GLU A 240 8.06 -13.45 -18.32
CA GLU A 240 9.20 -13.89 -17.51
C GLU A 240 8.82 -14.14 -16.03
N ALA A 241 9.50 -15.10 -15.40
CA ALA A 241 9.44 -15.34 -13.95
C ALA A 241 10.61 -14.65 -13.25
N MET A 242 10.34 -14.00 -12.11
CA MET A 242 11.34 -13.32 -11.29
C MET A 242 10.80 -13.08 -9.87
N GLY A 243 11.67 -12.74 -8.91
CA GLY A 243 11.29 -12.39 -7.54
C GLY A 243 10.48 -13.51 -6.87
N PHE A 244 10.92 -14.75 -7.02
CA PHE A 244 10.24 -15.98 -6.57
C PHE A 244 8.88 -16.27 -7.25
N CYS A 245 8.42 -15.40 -8.14
CA CYS A 245 7.12 -15.48 -8.77
C CYS A 245 7.19 -16.21 -10.12
N ILE A 246 6.29 -17.17 -10.32
CA ILE A 246 6.25 -18.01 -11.54
C ILE A 246 5.13 -17.56 -12.48
N PHE A 247 3.90 -17.51 -11.97
CA PHE A 247 2.74 -16.93 -12.63
C PHE A 247 2.17 -15.86 -11.71
N ASN A 248 1.64 -14.79 -12.29
CA ASN A 248 1.09 -13.68 -11.53
C ASN A 248 -0.35 -13.97 -11.13
N ASN A 249 -0.50 -14.56 -9.93
CA ASN A 249 -1.76 -15.11 -9.42
C ASN A 249 -2.89 -14.07 -9.41
N VAL A 250 -2.60 -12.83 -9.01
CA VAL A 250 -3.61 -11.78 -8.77
C VAL A 250 -4.18 -11.19 -10.07
N PRO A 251 -3.38 -10.74 -11.06
CA PRO A 251 -3.87 -10.34 -12.37
C PRO A 251 -4.63 -11.45 -13.10
N ILE A 252 -4.17 -12.71 -13.02
CA ILE A 252 -4.90 -13.86 -13.58
C ILE A 252 -6.30 -13.95 -12.96
N ALA A 253 -6.39 -13.92 -11.63
CA ALA A 253 -7.66 -13.99 -10.92
C ALA A 253 -8.58 -12.81 -11.26
N ALA A 254 -8.03 -11.60 -11.33
CA ALA A 254 -8.76 -10.39 -11.72
C ALA A 254 -9.36 -10.52 -13.12
N LYS A 255 -8.55 -10.86 -14.13
CA LYS A 255 -9.00 -11.01 -15.52
C LYS A 255 -10.04 -12.11 -15.68
N VAL A 256 -9.82 -13.27 -15.05
CA VAL A 256 -10.80 -14.37 -15.08
C VAL A 256 -12.13 -13.93 -14.45
N CYS A 257 -12.11 -13.24 -13.30
CA CYS A 257 -13.35 -12.75 -12.70
C CYS A 257 -14.08 -11.70 -13.56
N MET A 258 -13.33 -10.79 -14.20
CA MET A 258 -13.92 -9.81 -15.11
C MET A 258 -14.52 -10.44 -16.38
N GLN A 259 -13.89 -11.51 -16.90
CA GLN A 259 -14.36 -12.25 -18.07
C GLN A 259 -15.56 -13.16 -17.76
N ASP A 260 -15.52 -13.86 -16.63
CA ASP A 260 -16.57 -14.81 -16.23
C ASP A 260 -17.80 -14.10 -15.65
N TYR A 261 -17.64 -12.91 -15.07
CA TYR A 261 -18.71 -12.15 -14.40
C TYR A 261 -18.78 -10.67 -14.85
N PRO A 262 -18.90 -10.38 -16.16
CA PRO A 262 -18.84 -9.03 -16.69
C PRO A 262 -19.98 -8.11 -16.20
N GLU A 263 -21.08 -8.69 -15.72
CA GLU A 263 -22.22 -7.93 -15.19
C GLU A 263 -22.03 -7.46 -13.74
N VAL A 264 -21.15 -8.10 -12.97
CA VAL A 264 -20.98 -7.84 -11.52
C VAL A 264 -19.54 -7.57 -11.08
N CYS A 265 -18.55 -7.76 -11.96
CA CYS A 265 -17.14 -7.55 -11.69
C CYS A 265 -16.49 -6.78 -12.85
N ARG A 266 -16.77 -5.48 -12.95
CA ARG A 266 -16.26 -4.63 -14.05
C ARG A 266 -15.05 -3.81 -13.65
N LYS A 267 -14.98 -3.36 -12.39
CA LYS A 267 -13.85 -2.61 -11.86
C LYS A 267 -13.18 -3.37 -10.73
N VAL A 268 -11.89 -3.62 -10.83
CA VAL A 268 -11.11 -4.34 -9.81
C VAL A 268 -10.09 -3.39 -9.21
N LEU A 269 -10.06 -3.30 -7.88
CA LEU A 269 -8.94 -2.71 -7.16
C LEU A 269 -7.98 -3.83 -6.80
N ILE A 270 -6.72 -3.69 -7.20
CA ILE A 270 -5.61 -4.49 -6.68
C ILE A 270 -4.80 -3.58 -5.76
N LEU A 271 -4.78 -3.92 -4.47
CA LEU A 271 -3.88 -3.29 -3.51
C LEU A 271 -2.73 -4.24 -3.21
N ASP A 272 -1.51 -3.79 -3.45
CA ASP A 272 -0.29 -4.51 -3.08
C ASP A 272 0.36 -3.82 -1.87
N TRP A 273 0.45 -4.54 -0.76
CA TRP A 273 1.14 -4.08 0.45
C TRP A 273 2.39 -4.90 0.76
N ASP A 274 2.80 -5.79 -0.15
CA ASP A 274 4.12 -6.39 -0.09
C ASP A 274 5.18 -5.28 -0.10
N VAL A 275 6.28 -5.47 0.63
CA VAL A 275 7.30 -4.43 0.74
C VAL A 275 7.99 -4.14 -0.59
N HIS A 276 7.94 -5.09 -1.53
CA HIS A 276 8.47 -4.94 -2.87
C HIS A 276 7.39 -4.47 -3.85
N HIS A 277 7.82 -3.69 -4.85
CA HIS A 277 6.92 -3.32 -5.94
C HIS A 277 6.55 -4.54 -6.78
N GLY A 278 5.25 -4.86 -6.88
CA GLY A 278 4.73 -5.83 -7.83
C GLY A 278 4.82 -5.35 -9.29
N ASN A 279 6.03 -5.27 -9.84
CA ASN A 279 6.32 -4.80 -11.19
C ASN A 279 5.52 -5.55 -12.26
N GLY A 280 5.42 -6.88 -12.14
CA GLY A 280 4.65 -7.70 -13.06
C GLY A 280 3.16 -7.34 -13.05
N THR A 281 2.59 -7.14 -11.86
CA THR A 281 1.19 -6.73 -11.71
C THR A 281 0.94 -5.37 -12.35
N GLN A 282 1.81 -4.39 -12.08
CA GLN A 282 1.76 -3.07 -12.70
C GLN A 282 1.80 -3.18 -14.22
N ASN A 283 2.81 -3.87 -14.77
CA ASN A 283 3.10 -3.86 -16.21
C ASN A 283 2.02 -4.59 -17.02
N MET A 284 1.47 -5.69 -16.51
CA MET A 284 0.36 -6.41 -17.15
C MET A 284 -0.92 -5.59 -17.26
N LEU A 285 -1.14 -4.64 -16.34
CA LEU A 285 -2.39 -3.91 -16.18
C LEU A 285 -2.25 -2.42 -16.48
N TYR A 286 -1.05 -1.96 -16.84
CA TYR A 286 -0.66 -0.54 -16.93
C TYR A 286 -1.55 0.32 -17.85
N SER A 287 -2.18 -0.31 -18.84
CA SER A 287 -3.08 0.35 -19.80
C SER A 287 -4.56 0.02 -19.60
N ASP A 288 -4.93 -0.74 -18.58
CA ASP A 288 -6.33 -1.13 -18.32
C ASP A 288 -7.06 -0.06 -17.50
N PRO A 289 -8.10 0.59 -18.04
CA PRO A 289 -8.87 1.61 -17.31
C PRO A 289 -9.74 1.03 -16.19
N ASN A 290 -10.00 -0.27 -16.22
CA ASN A 290 -10.93 -0.97 -15.33
C ASN A 290 -10.24 -1.67 -14.16
N VAL A 291 -8.91 -1.67 -14.13
CA VAL A 291 -8.15 -2.20 -13.00
C VAL A 291 -7.33 -1.07 -12.40
N LEU A 292 -7.59 -0.75 -11.13
CA LEU A 292 -6.79 0.18 -10.37
C LEU A 292 -5.74 -0.61 -9.59
N TYR A 293 -4.47 -0.37 -9.87
CA TYR A 293 -3.36 -0.90 -9.09
C TYR A 293 -2.81 0.17 -8.15
N ILE A 294 -2.76 -0.16 -6.86
CA ILE A 294 -2.11 0.66 -5.84
C ILE A 294 -1.06 -0.20 -5.14
N SER A 295 0.18 0.25 -5.09
CA SER A 295 1.27 -0.45 -4.40
C SER A 295 1.91 0.45 -3.36
N ILE A 296 2.16 -0.09 -2.16
CA ILE A 296 2.95 0.56 -1.10
C ILE A 296 4.22 -0.25 -0.93
N HIS A 297 5.38 0.31 -1.28
CA HIS A 297 6.63 -0.45 -1.31
C HIS A 297 7.84 0.40 -0.98
N VAL A 298 8.93 -0.24 -0.56
CA VAL A 298 10.25 0.39 -0.46
C VAL A 298 10.82 0.54 -1.86
N TYR A 299 11.26 1.75 -2.20
CA TYR A 299 11.75 2.08 -3.54
C TYR A 299 13.20 2.58 -3.52
N GLN A 300 13.58 3.41 -2.55
CA GLN A 300 14.91 4.02 -2.44
C GLN A 300 15.41 4.62 -3.77
N ASN A 301 14.56 5.42 -4.45
CA ASN A 301 14.84 5.96 -5.79
C ASN A 301 15.22 4.90 -6.83
N GLY A 302 14.60 3.73 -6.81
CA GLY A 302 14.83 2.64 -7.76
C GLY A 302 16.03 1.76 -7.44
N LEU A 303 16.61 1.89 -6.24
CA LEU A 303 17.72 1.07 -5.77
C LEU A 303 17.27 -0.20 -5.03
N PHE A 304 16.10 -0.17 -4.39
CA PHE A 304 15.55 -1.33 -3.69
C PHE A 304 14.89 -2.29 -4.69
N TYR A 305 14.99 -3.61 -4.45
CA TYR A 305 14.45 -4.64 -5.35
C TYR A 305 12.94 -4.44 -5.61
N PRO A 306 12.44 -4.61 -6.86
CA PRO A 306 13.14 -5.06 -8.08
C PRO A 306 14.02 -3.99 -8.74
N GLY A 307 13.92 -2.75 -8.29
CA GLY A 307 14.66 -1.61 -8.81
C GLY A 307 14.24 -1.22 -10.22
N GLN A 308 15.09 -0.44 -10.88
CA GLN A 308 14.85 -0.05 -12.28
C GLN A 308 15.15 -1.22 -13.23
N SER A 309 14.30 -1.36 -14.26
CA SER A 309 14.54 -2.30 -15.35
C SER A 309 15.79 -1.90 -16.15
N ASP A 310 16.45 -2.88 -16.77
CA ASP A 310 17.49 -2.60 -17.78
C ASP A 310 16.91 -2.01 -19.08
N ASP A 311 15.63 -2.24 -19.32
CA ASP A 311 14.89 -1.66 -20.43
C ASP A 311 14.24 -0.35 -19.95
N GLU A 312 14.77 0.79 -20.42
CA GLU A 312 14.23 2.13 -20.12
C GLU A 312 12.77 2.31 -20.56
N GLY A 313 12.26 1.45 -21.46
CA GLY A 313 10.87 1.45 -21.90
C GLY A 313 9.89 0.81 -20.91
N ILE A 314 10.38 0.08 -19.91
CA ILE A 314 9.54 -0.58 -18.90
C ILE A 314 9.46 0.32 -17.65
N PRO A 315 8.25 0.75 -17.24
CA PRO A 315 8.10 1.62 -16.08
C PRO A 315 8.45 0.86 -14.78
N ASP A 316 9.23 1.51 -13.92
CA ASP A 316 9.60 1.04 -12.58
C ASP A 316 8.51 1.37 -11.53
N GLY A 317 8.83 1.19 -10.25
CA GLY A 317 7.95 1.51 -9.11
C GLY A 317 7.87 3.00 -8.75
N GLY A 318 8.38 3.92 -9.58
CA GLY A 318 8.38 5.35 -9.25
C GLY A 318 6.98 5.96 -9.09
N PRO A 319 6.81 7.01 -8.25
CA PRO A 319 5.52 7.67 -8.02
C PRO A 319 5.00 8.45 -9.24
N ASP A 320 5.86 8.74 -10.23
CA ASP A 320 5.51 9.35 -11.52
C ASP A 320 4.88 8.37 -12.51
N LYS A 321 4.94 7.07 -12.23
CA LYS A 321 4.37 6.02 -13.09
C LYS A 321 2.87 5.86 -12.82
N VAL A 322 2.07 6.54 -13.63
CA VAL A 322 0.61 6.70 -13.41
C VAL A 322 -0.25 5.88 -14.36
N GLY A 323 0.33 4.97 -15.16
CA GLY A 323 -0.36 4.20 -16.20
C GLY A 323 -0.11 4.76 -17.60
N ALA A 324 -0.64 4.08 -18.62
CA ALA A 324 -0.50 4.46 -20.02
C ALA A 324 -1.82 4.32 -20.79
N GLY A 325 -1.96 5.05 -21.90
CA GLY A 325 -3.15 4.98 -22.74
C GLY A 325 -4.45 5.20 -21.94
N PRO A 326 -5.47 4.33 -22.09
CA PRO A 326 -6.70 4.42 -21.29
C PRO A 326 -6.50 4.20 -19.78
N GLY A 327 -5.42 3.54 -19.37
CA GLY A 327 -5.10 3.24 -17.97
C GLY A 327 -4.41 4.38 -17.21
N VAL A 328 -4.18 5.54 -17.83
CA VAL A 328 -3.62 6.71 -17.13
C VAL A 328 -4.52 7.10 -15.94
N GLY A 329 -3.89 7.29 -14.78
CA GLY A 329 -4.55 7.50 -13.49
C GLY A 329 -4.96 6.21 -12.77
N ARG A 330 -4.75 5.03 -13.35
CA ARG A 330 -5.10 3.72 -12.75
C ARG A 330 -3.91 2.98 -12.14
N ASN A 331 -2.74 3.61 -12.11
CA ASN A 331 -1.57 3.11 -11.41
C ASN A 331 -1.14 4.11 -10.34
N VAL A 332 -1.01 3.66 -9.09
CA VAL A 332 -0.62 4.49 -7.95
C VAL A 332 0.50 3.81 -7.18
N ASN A 333 1.72 4.33 -7.33
CA ASN A 333 2.87 3.87 -6.56
C ASN A 333 3.09 4.78 -5.35
N ILE A 334 3.00 4.22 -4.15
CA ILE A 334 3.40 4.83 -2.88
C ILE A 334 4.79 4.30 -2.56
N ALA A 335 5.77 4.97 -3.16
CA ALA A 335 7.18 4.58 -3.17
C ALA A 335 7.94 5.21 -2.00
N TRP A 336 8.25 4.42 -0.96
CA TRP A 336 9.04 4.88 0.18
C TRP A 336 10.51 5.05 -0.20
N ASN A 337 11.06 6.24 0.05
CA ASN A 337 12.46 6.52 -0.28
C ASN A 337 13.46 6.03 0.78
N ASP A 338 12.96 5.56 1.94
CA ASP A 338 13.75 4.96 3.01
C ASP A 338 13.06 3.66 3.49
N GLN A 339 13.84 2.77 4.11
CA GLN A 339 13.30 1.68 4.93
C GLN A 339 12.89 2.21 6.32
N GLY A 340 12.38 1.34 7.19
CA GLY A 340 12.00 1.67 8.56
C GLY A 340 10.60 2.26 8.70
N MET A 341 9.78 2.17 7.65
CA MET A 341 8.37 2.56 7.68
C MET A 341 7.59 1.63 8.62
N GLY A 342 6.66 2.18 9.41
CA GLY A 342 5.84 1.39 10.33
C GLY A 342 4.36 1.78 10.26
N ASP A 343 3.65 1.50 11.36
CA ASP A 343 2.21 1.71 11.45
C ASP A 343 1.77 3.15 11.13
N GLY A 344 2.55 4.15 11.55
CA GLY A 344 2.23 5.57 11.31
C GLY A 344 2.20 5.92 9.82
N GLU A 345 3.20 5.43 9.09
CA GLU A 345 3.36 5.64 7.66
C GLU A 345 2.30 4.90 6.84
N TYR A 346 2.06 3.63 7.15
CA TYR A 346 1.05 2.82 6.45
C TYR A 346 -0.37 3.34 6.72
N MET A 347 -0.69 3.71 7.96
CA MET A 347 -1.99 4.33 8.27
C MET A 347 -2.16 5.68 7.56
N ALA A 348 -1.11 6.49 7.47
CA ALA A 348 -1.15 7.75 6.72
C ALA A 348 -1.35 7.51 5.21
N ALA A 349 -0.62 6.55 4.62
CA ALA A 349 -0.79 6.15 3.22
C ALA A 349 -2.24 5.74 2.93
N PHE A 350 -2.82 4.92 3.81
CA PHE A 350 -4.20 4.48 3.67
C PHE A 350 -5.21 5.61 3.76
N GLN A 351 -5.11 6.44 4.80
CA GLN A 351 -6.07 7.50 5.06
C GLN A 351 -5.96 8.66 4.06
N LYS A 352 -4.75 8.94 3.54
CA LYS A 352 -4.49 10.08 2.67
C LYS A 352 -4.54 9.76 1.18
N ILE A 353 -4.32 8.51 0.78
CA ILE A 353 -4.19 8.13 -0.64
C ILE A 353 -5.05 6.91 -0.96
N VAL A 354 -4.78 5.74 -0.34
CA VAL A 354 -5.41 4.47 -0.73
C VAL A 354 -6.93 4.55 -0.64
N MET A 355 -7.47 4.90 0.53
CA MET A 355 -8.92 4.89 0.75
C MET A 355 -9.64 5.98 -0.05
N PRO A 356 -9.19 7.25 -0.10
CA PRO A 356 -9.83 8.26 -0.94
C PRO A 356 -9.88 7.88 -2.42
N ILE A 357 -8.76 7.44 -3.00
CA ILE A 357 -8.70 7.02 -4.41
C ILE A 357 -9.60 5.80 -4.64
N SER A 358 -9.55 4.81 -3.75
CA SER A 358 -10.34 3.58 -3.88
C SER A 358 -11.85 3.83 -3.77
N GLN A 359 -12.26 4.78 -2.92
CA GLN A 359 -13.66 5.20 -2.80
C GLN A 359 -14.14 5.92 -4.06
N GLU A 360 -13.32 6.83 -4.61
CA GLU A 360 -13.62 7.52 -5.87
C GLU A 360 -13.65 6.53 -7.05
N PHE A 361 -12.77 5.54 -7.05
CA PHE A 361 -12.76 4.46 -8.05
C PHE A 361 -14.00 3.58 -7.97
N ASN A 362 -14.51 3.34 -6.76
CA ASN A 362 -15.69 2.51 -6.46
C ASN A 362 -15.60 1.11 -7.13
N PRO A 363 -14.68 0.24 -6.67
CA PRO A 363 -14.46 -1.09 -7.25
C PRO A 363 -15.63 -2.06 -6.96
N ASP A 364 -15.79 -3.05 -7.84
CA ASP A 364 -16.72 -4.17 -7.68
C ASP A 364 -16.10 -5.37 -6.94
N LEU A 365 -14.76 -5.44 -6.93
CA LEU A 365 -13.95 -6.43 -6.22
C LEU A 365 -12.64 -5.77 -5.76
N VAL A 366 -12.21 -6.08 -4.54
CA VAL A 366 -10.87 -5.75 -4.03
C VAL A 366 -10.06 -7.04 -3.92
N ILE A 367 -8.89 -7.05 -4.54
CA ILE A 367 -7.89 -8.11 -4.38
C ILE A 367 -6.68 -7.50 -3.68
N VAL A 368 -6.20 -8.14 -2.63
CA VAL A 368 -5.00 -7.71 -1.91
C VAL A 368 -3.87 -8.67 -2.27
N SER A 369 -2.82 -8.17 -2.91
CA SER A 369 -1.51 -8.83 -2.99
C SER A 369 -0.86 -8.66 -1.62
N ALA A 370 -0.93 -9.73 -0.82
CA ALA A 370 -0.67 -9.68 0.60
C ALA A 370 0.67 -10.30 0.94
N GLY A 371 1.73 -9.51 0.73
CA GLY A 371 3.04 -9.76 1.32
C GLY A 371 3.07 -9.37 2.80
N PHE A 372 3.87 -10.07 3.59
CA PHE A 372 4.08 -9.74 5.01
C PHE A 372 5.55 -9.49 5.34
N ASP A 373 6.36 -9.15 4.34
CA ASP A 373 7.77 -8.77 4.47
C ASP A 373 7.97 -7.29 4.85
N ALA A 374 6.92 -6.47 4.85
CA ALA A 374 6.92 -5.17 5.52
C ALA A 374 6.72 -5.29 7.05
N ALA A 375 6.42 -6.50 7.55
CA ALA A 375 6.09 -6.72 8.94
C ALA A 375 7.30 -6.60 9.88
N ALA A 376 7.07 -6.11 11.10
CA ALA A 376 8.11 -6.06 12.12
C ALA A 376 8.68 -7.47 12.39
N GLY A 377 9.99 -7.62 12.15
CA GLY A 377 10.73 -8.88 12.31
C GLY A 377 11.13 -9.53 10.98
N ASP A 378 10.61 -9.06 9.86
CA ASP A 378 11.13 -9.45 8.54
C ASP A 378 12.33 -8.58 8.15
N GLU A 379 13.49 -9.21 8.00
CA GLU A 379 14.75 -8.51 7.74
C GLU A 379 14.92 -8.11 6.26
N LEU A 380 14.18 -8.74 5.33
CA LEU A 380 14.30 -8.44 3.90
C LEU A 380 13.65 -7.09 3.55
N GLY A 381 12.44 -6.83 4.07
CA GLY A 381 11.75 -5.56 3.82
C GLY A 381 12.27 -4.37 4.64
N GLY A 382 12.82 -4.64 5.82
CA GLY A 382 13.37 -3.59 6.70
C GLY A 382 12.32 -2.57 7.18
N CYS A 383 11.05 -2.96 7.21
CA CYS A 383 9.94 -2.17 7.74
C CYS A 383 9.45 -2.76 9.08
N TYR A 384 8.53 -2.04 9.74
CA TYR A 384 8.08 -2.34 11.10
C TYR A 384 6.55 -2.29 11.23
N VAL A 385 5.83 -2.79 10.22
CA VAL A 385 4.36 -2.86 10.26
C VAL A 385 3.92 -3.95 11.23
N THR A 386 3.06 -3.62 12.18
CA THR A 386 2.57 -4.57 13.17
C THR A 386 1.39 -5.40 12.63
N PRO A 387 1.16 -6.63 13.14
CA PRO A 387 -0.04 -7.40 12.81
C PRO A 387 -1.35 -6.62 13.00
N ALA A 388 -1.42 -5.78 14.03
CA ALA A 388 -2.58 -4.94 14.28
C ALA A 388 -2.78 -3.88 13.17
N CYS A 389 -1.71 -3.30 12.63
CA CYS A 389 -1.82 -2.39 11.49
C CYS A 389 -2.38 -3.10 10.24
N TYR A 390 -1.97 -4.35 9.96
CA TYR A 390 -2.59 -5.15 8.89
C TYR A 390 -4.10 -5.38 9.12
N SER A 391 -4.54 -5.57 10.37
CA SER A 391 -5.97 -5.60 10.71
C SER A 391 -6.67 -4.28 10.37
N HIS A 392 -6.10 -3.13 10.72
CA HIS A 392 -6.68 -1.81 10.38
C HIS A 392 -6.75 -1.59 8.87
N MET A 393 -5.69 -1.92 8.14
CA MET A 393 -5.64 -1.85 6.68
C MET A 393 -6.74 -2.71 6.04
N THR A 394 -6.85 -3.97 6.48
CA THR A 394 -7.90 -4.90 6.03
C THR A 394 -9.30 -4.36 6.33
N HIS A 395 -9.52 -3.87 7.55
CA HIS A 395 -10.81 -3.33 7.97
C HIS A 395 -11.26 -2.14 7.12
N MET A 396 -10.34 -1.23 6.78
CA MET A 396 -10.64 -0.10 5.89
C MET A 396 -11.07 -0.59 4.51
N LEU A 397 -10.38 -1.57 3.92
CA LEU A 397 -10.70 -2.12 2.60
C LEU A 397 -12.04 -2.85 2.55
N MET A 398 -12.45 -3.49 3.66
CA MET A 398 -13.74 -4.18 3.75
C MET A 398 -14.96 -3.24 3.63
N SER A 399 -14.76 -1.91 3.69
CA SER A 399 -15.81 -0.94 3.40
C SER A 399 -16.08 -0.75 1.90
N LEU A 400 -15.16 -1.18 1.04
CA LEU A 400 -15.27 -1.09 -0.43
C LEU A 400 -15.96 -2.33 -1.01
N ALA A 401 -16.41 -2.24 -2.26
CA ALA A 401 -16.94 -3.38 -3.02
C ALA A 401 -18.03 -4.20 -2.29
N ASN A 402 -18.79 -3.55 -1.38
CA ASN A 402 -19.74 -4.22 -0.48
C ASN A 402 -19.11 -5.38 0.34
N GLY A 403 -17.85 -5.24 0.74
CA GLY A 403 -17.09 -6.23 1.50
C GLY A 403 -16.48 -7.35 0.67
N LYS A 404 -16.59 -7.33 -0.67
CA LYS A 404 -15.96 -8.29 -1.57
C LYS A 404 -14.45 -8.10 -1.62
N VAL A 405 -13.76 -8.68 -0.65
CA VAL A 405 -12.30 -8.62 -0.51
C VAL A 405 -11.73 -10.03 -0.61
N ALA A 406 -10.74 -10.22 -1.49
CA ALA A 406 -9.93 -11.44 -1.58
C ALA A 406 -8.48 -11.11 -1.25
N VAL A 407 -7.91 -11.77 -0.25
CA VAL A 407 -6.51 -11.57 0.18
C VAL A 407 -5.68 -12.74 -0.35
N CYS A 408 -4.69 -12.48 -1.20
CA CYS A 408 -3.84 -13.49 -1.82
C CYS A 408 -2.41 -13.36 -1.30
N LEU A 409 -1.87 -14.42 -0.69
CA LEU A 409 -0.52 -14.40 -0.12
C LEU A 409 0.56 -14.13 -1.19
N GLU A 410 1.51 -13.23 -0.89
CA GLU A 410 2.71 -12.94 -1.70
C GLU A 410 3.99 -13.26 -0.89
N GLY A 411 4.82 -12.26 -0.54
CA GLY A 411 6.06 -12.37 0.23
C GLY A 411 5.88 -12.46 1.76
N GLY A 412 6.98 -12.31 2.50
CA GLY A 412 7.07 -12.51 3.96
C GLY A 412 7.83 -13.77 4.33
N TYR A 413 9.01 -13.61 4.90
CA TYR A 413 10.05 -14.63 5.00
C TYR A 413 10.46 -14.92 6.45
N ASN A 414 10.09 -14.05 7.39
CA ASN A 414 10.08 -14.41 8.81
C ASN A 414 8.81 -15.21 9.14
N LEU A 415 8.96 -16.52 9.38
CA LEU A 415 7.85 -17.46 9.65
C LEU A 415 6.91 -17.03 10.79
N ARG A 416 7.41 -16.32 11.80
CA ARG A 416 6.58 -15.82 12.91
C ARG A 416 5.87 -14.52 12.55
N ALA A 417 6.53 -13.63 11.82
CA ALA A 417 5.94 -12.36 11.41
C ALA A 417 4.80 -12.60 10.38
N ILE A 418 5.04 -13.47 9.41
CA ILE A 418 4.04 -13.84 8.39
C ILE A 418 2.81 -14.53 9.01
N SER A 419 2.99 -15.53 9.90
CA SER A 419 1.86 -16.26 10.48
C SER A 419 0.96 -15.37 11.33
N ARG A 420 1.56 -14.52 12.18
CA ARG A 420 0.83 -13.58 13.03
C ARG A 420 0.12 -12.48 12.25
N SER A 421 0.77 -11.93 11.22
CA SER A 421 0.16 -10.90 10.38
C SER A 421 -0.99 -11.47 9.55
N ALA A 422 -0.82 -12.66 8.97
CA ALA A 422 -1.88 -13.37 8.28
C ALA A 422 -3.06 -13.69 9.21
N LEU A 423 -2.82 -14.13 10.45
CA LEU A 423 -3.87 -14.37 11.44
C LEU A 423 -4.65 -13.10 11.75
N ALA A 424 -3.95 -11.97 11.94
CA ALA A 424 -4.59 -10.69 12.24
C ALA A 424 -5.49 -10.20 11.08
N VAL A 425 -5.07 -10.44 9.83
CA VAL A 425 -5.89 -10.20 8.63
C VAL A 425 -7.11 -11.13 8.61
N ALA A 426 -6.92 -12.44 8.78
CA ALA A 426 -8.00 -13.42 8.73
C ALA A 426 -9.08 -13.17 9.80
N LYS A 427 -8.68 -12.87 11.04
CA LYS A 427 -9.60 -12.46 12.12
C LYS A 427 -10.43 -11.24 11.74
N THR A 428 -9.81 -10.24 11.12
CA THR A 428 -10.51 -9.04 10.67
C THR A 428 -11.53 -9.36 9.57
N LEU A 429 -11.16 -10.21 8.60
CA LEU A 429 -12.07 -10.68 7.55
C LEU A 429 -13.31 -11.39 8.14
N MET A 430 -13.09 -12.19 9.19
CA MET A 430 -14.14 -12.89 9.96
C MET A 430 -15.00 -11.96 10.83
N GLY A 431 -14.65 -10.67 10.90
CA GLY A 431 -15.42 -9.65 11.60
C GLY A 431 -14.96 -9.35 13.02
N GLU A 432 -13.81 -9.89 13.46
CA GLU A 432 -13.20 -9.45 14.71
C GLU A 432 -12.74 -7.98 14.56
N PRO A 433 -13.00 -7.13 15.57
CA PRO A 433 -12.53 -5.74 15.53
C PRO A 433 -11.00 -5.71 15.59
N PRO A 434 -10.34 -4.85 14.79
CA PRO A 434 -8.89 -4.65 14.89
C PRO A 434 -8.46 -4.27 16.31
N GLU A 435 -7.30 -4.77 16.73
CA GLU A 435 -6.70 -4.37 18.00
C GLU A 435 -6.43 -2.87 18.02
N ARG A 436 -6.62 -2.23 19.17
CA ARG A 436 -6.37 -0.80 19.32
C ARG A 436 -4.86 -0.54 19.27
N ILE A 437 -4.43 0.27 18.29
CA ILE A 437 -3.06 0.75 18.20
C ILE A 437 -2.99 2.25 18.54
N MET A 438 -1.89 2.68 19.15
CA MET A 438 -1.53 4.10 19.19
C MET A 438 -0.73 4.39 17.92
N ILE A 439 -1.34 5.10 16.97
CA ILE A 439 -0.70 5.41 15.69
C ILE A 439 0.52 6.30 15.96
N PRO A 440 1.75 5.85 15.63
CA PRO A 440 2.95 6.67 15.77
C PRO A 440 2.88 7.93 14.89
N PRO A 441 3.58 9.01 15.26
CA PRO A 441 3.66 10.20 14.43
C PRO A 441 4.33 9.87 13.09
N LEU A 442 3.76 10.38 12.00
CA LEU A 442 4.29 10.22 10.65
C LEU A 442 5.67 10.86 10.52
N ASN A 443 6.65 10.09 10.02
CA ASN A 443 7.98 10.61 9.68
C ASN A 443 7.88 11.73 8.62
N ALA A 444 8.62 12.83 8.81
CA ALA A 444 8.65 13.97 7.88
C ALA A 444 9.10 13.59 6.46
N LYS A 445 9.94 12.57 6.29
CA LYS A 445 10.33 12.05 4.97
C LYS A 445 9.19 11.31 4.29
N ALA A 446 8.56 10.37 4.99
CA ALA A 446 7.37 9.68 4.51
C ALA A 446 6.23 10.66 4.18
N ALA A 447 6.07 11.73 4.97
CA ALA A 447 5.11 12.79 4.67
C ALA A 447 5.40 13.50 3.33
N ARG A 448 6.68 13.69 2.97
CA ARG A 448 7.07 14.24 1.66
C ARG A 448 6.83 13.24 0.54
N ASP A 449 7.15 11.97 0.76
CA ASP A 449 6.88 10.90 -0.21
C ASP A 449 5.37 10.84 -0.53
N LEU A 450 4.52 10.83 0.50
CA LEU A 450 3.06 10.87 0.33
C LEU A 450 2.58 12.14 -0.38
N GLN A 451 3.18 13.29 -0.09
CA GLN A 451 2.83 14.55 -0.76
C GLN A 451 3.20 14.50 -2.25
N GLN A 452 4.36 13.93 -2.61
CA GLN A 452 4.76 13.75 -3.99
C GLN A 452 3.81 12.82 -4.76
N VAL A 453 3.36 11.72 -4.14
CA VAL A 453 2.35 10.84 -4.74
C VAL A 453 1.06 11.61 -5.01
N ARG A 454 0.58 12.40 -4.03
CA ARG A 454 -0.62 13.23 -4.22
C ARG A 454 -0.47 14.21 -5.38
N GLU A 455 0.71 14.81 -5.55
CA GLU A 455 0.99 15.73 -6.67
C GLU A 455 0.90 15.03 -8.03
N TYR A 456 1.47 13.83 -8.17
CA TYR A 456 1.36 13.05 -9.41
C TYR A 456 -0.05 12.54 -9.69
N GLN A 457 -0.84 12.27 -8.65
CA GLN A 457 -2.20 11.73 -8.78
C GLN A 457 -3.30 12.80 -8.90
N ALA A 458 -3.05 14.04 -8.46
CA ALA A 458 -4.02 15.14 -8.50
C ALA A 458 -4.65 15.44 -9.87
N PRO A 459 -3.96 15.30 -11.02
CA PRO A 459 -4.60 15.48 -12.32
C PRO A 459 -5.76 14.49 -12.57
N TYR A 460 -5.67 13.29 -12.00
CA TYR A 460 -6.54 12.14 -12.33
C TYR A 460 -7.63 11.86 -11.30
N TRP A 461 -7.46 12.34 -10.06
CA TRP A 461 -8.36 12.06 -8.94
C TRP A 461 -8.81 13.33 -8.23
N GLU A 462 -10.11 13.57 -8.15
CA GLU A 462 -10.67 14.77 -7.52
C GLU A 462 -10.32 14.82 -6.03
N CYS A 463 -10.32 13.67 -5.34
CA CYS A 463 -9.95 13.57 -3.94
C CYS A 463 -8.48 13.96 -3.66
N MET A 464 -7.61 13.96 -4.67
CA MET A 464 -6.19 14.32 -4.54
C MET A 464 -5.90 15.81 -4.81
N ARG A 465 -6.80 16.54 -5.47
CA ARG A 465 -6.60 17.95 -5.85
C ARG A 465 -6.52 18.96 -4.69
N PRO A 466 -7.29 18.83 -3.58
CA PRO A 466 -7.27 19.86 -2.54
C PRO A 466 -5.87 20.10 -1.94
N GLY A 467 -5.43 21.36 -2.01
CA GLY A 467 -4.12 21.78 -1.51
C GLY A 467 -2.94 21.52 -2.46
N ILE A 468 -3.18 20.94 -3.65
CA ILE A 468 -2.15 20.76 -4.68
C ILE A 468 -2.16 21.96 -5.61
N VAL A 469 -1.00 22.60 -5.75
CA VAL A 469 -0.81 23.74 -6.66
C VAL A 469 -0.09 23.22 -7.90
N PRO A 470 -0.64 23.38 -9.12
CA PRO A 470 -0.01 22.90 -10.34
C PRO A 470 1.16 23.80 -10.73
N ILE A 471 2.31 23.63 -10.06
CA ILE A 471 3.49 24.51 -10.20
C ILE A 471 3.96 24.58 -11.66
N LYS A 472 3.95 23.45 -12.39
CA LYS A 472 4.40 23.39 -13.79
C LYS A 472 3.51 24.25 -14.70
N GLU A 473 2.19 24.12 -14.58
CA GLU A 473 1.24 24.95 -15.33
C GLU A 473 1.37 26.44 -14.98
N LEU A 474 1.63 26.76 -13.70
CA LEU A 474 1.88 28.14 -13.27
C LEU A 474 3.19 28.70 -13.83
N GLN A 475 4.24 27.87 -13.90
CA GLN A 475 5.53 28.24 -14.51
C GLN A 475 5.37 28.50 -16.01
N ASP A 476 4.63 27.65 -16.73
CA ASP A 476 4.35 27.82 -18.17
C ASP A 476 3.59 29.12 -18.46
N ARG A 477 2.83 29.64 -17.47
CA ARG A 477 2.12 30.92 -17.53
C ARG A 477 2.96 32.12 -17.09
N ASN A 478 4.29 31.96 -16.93
CA ASN A 478 5.21 32.98 -16.43
C ASN A 478 4.76 33.59 -15.07
N ALA A 479 4.13 32.80 -14.21
CA ALA A 479 3.75 33.28 -12.89
C ALA A 479 5.02 33.61 -12.05
N PRO A 480 5.09 34.81 -11.42
CA PRO A 480 6.25 35.17 -10.61
C PRO A 480 6.29 34.34 -9.32
N ARG A 481 7.49 34.05 -8.82
CA ARG A 481 7.64 33.38 -7.52
C ARG A 481 7.23 34.34 -6.41
N LEU A 482 6.62 33.81 -5.34
CA LEU A 482 6.20 34.64 -4.20
C LEU A 482 7.36 35.47 -3.62
N GLN A 483 8.55 34.88 -3.54
CA GLN A 483 9.77 35.57 -3.09
C GLN A 483 10.08 36.82 -3.94
N ASP A 484 9.89 36.76 -5.26
CA ASP A 484 10.17 37.88 -6.17
C ASP A 484 9.12 38.99 -5.99
N VAL A 485 7.86 38.59 -5.80
CA VAL A 485 6.74 39.51 -5.51
C VAL A 485 6.96 40.21 -4.16
N MET A 486 7.27 39.46 -3.10
CA MET A 486 7.55 40.01 -1.78
C MET A 486 8.75 40.94 -1.80
N ARG A 487 9.82 40.56 -2.51
CA ARG A 487 11.02 41.39 -2.62
C ARG A 487 10.74 42.69 -3.36
N THR A 488 10.00 42.62 -4.47
CA THR A 488 9.57 43.79 -5.24
C THR A 488 8.71 44.73 -4.42
N TYR A 489 7.78 44.19 -3.63
CA TYR A 489 6.94 44.96 -2.71
C TYR A 489 7.76 45.65 -1.62
N THR A 490 8.62 44.90 -0.92
CA THR A 490 9.49 45.42 0.14
C THR A 490 10.42 46.53 -0.39
N ARG A 491 11.01 46.34 -1.57
CA ARG A 491 11.77 47.37 -2.28
C ARG A 491 10.91 48.62 -2.51
N GLY A 492 9.69 48.46 -3.00
CA GLY A 492 8.76 49.57 -3.23
C GLY A 492 8.45 50.36 -1.97
N VAL A 493 8.20 49.68 -0.84
CA VAL A 493 7.93 50.32 0.45
C VAL A 493 9.17 51.06 0.97
N LEU A 494 10.33 50.40 0.99
CA LEU A 494 11.57 50.98 1.52
C LEU A 494 12.10 52.13 0.66
N SER A 495 11.94 52.04 -0.67
CA SER A 495 12.26 53.12 -1.58
C SER A 495 11.37 54.34 -1.32
N LYS A 496 10.06 54.16 -1.20
CA LYS A 496 9.12 55.27 -0.91
C LYS A 496 9.34 55.90 0.47
N LYS A 497 9.52 55.08 1.50
CA LYS A 497 9.57 55.54 2.90
C LYS A 497 10.95 56.05 3.32
N HIS A 498 12.01 55.46 2.79
CA HIS A 498 13.39 55.69 3.25
C HIS A 498 14.36 56.04 2.11
N SER A 499 13.85 56.26 0.89
CA SER A 499 14.68 56.53 -0.31
C SER A 499 15.74 55.46 -0.55
N MET A 500 15.52 54.22 -0.08
CA MET A 500 16.47 53.14 -0.27
C MET A 500 16.55 52.76 -1.75
N ILE A 501 17.76 52.47 -2.21
CA ILE A 501 18.08 52.10 -3.58
C ILE A 501 18.67 50.70 -3.63
N SER A 502 18.49 50.00 -4.76
CA SER A 502 19.14 48.72 -4.98
C SER A 502 20.62 48.89 -5.28
N VAL A 503 21.43 48.03 -4.67
CA VAL A 503 22.85 47.89 -4.99
C VAL A 503 23.01 46.72 -5.96
N PRO A 504 23.55 46.94 -7.17
CA PRO A 504 23.82 45.84 -8.10
C PRO A 504 24.94 44.96 -7.54
N ILE A 505 24.69 43.67 -7.41
CA ILE A 505 25.71 42.68 -7.04
C ILE A 505 26.30 42.11 -8.32
N MET A 506 27.51 42.52 -8.67
CA MET A 506 28.19 41.99 -9.85
C MET A 506 28.66 40.55 -9.59
N ARG A 507 28.08 39.58 -10.30
CA ARG A 507 28.56 38.18 -10.33
C ARG A 507 28.62 37.68 -11.78
N LYS A 508 29.56 36.76 -12.06
CA LYS A 508 29.82 36.22 -13.41
C LYS A 508 28.72 35.31 -14.01
N GLY A 509 27.53 35.23 -13.40
CA GLY A 509 26.48 34.35 -13.92
C GLY A 509 25.21 34.25 -13.06
N LEU A 510 24.66 35.37 -12.59
CA LEU A 510 23.34 35.34 -11.95
C LEU A 510 22.22 35.38 -12.99
N SER A 511 21.20 34.56 -12.78
CA SER A 511 19.91 34.70 -13.42
C SER A 511 19.18 35.93 -12.86
N THR A 512 18.31 36.54 -13.67
CA THR A 512 17.43 37.68 -13.36
C THR A 512 16.77 37.70 -11.95
N PRO A 513 16.38 36.56 -11.33
CA PRO A 513 15.74 36.55 -9.98
C PRO A 513 16.58 37.06 -8.80
N PHE A 514 17.86 37.39 -8.97
CA PHE A 514 18.71 37.93 -7.87
C PHE A 514 18.90 39.45 -7.94
N ALA A 515 18.19 40.15 -8.83
CA ALA A 515 18.10 41.61 -8.80
C ALA A 515 17.41 42.08 -7.51
N ASP A 516 17.73 43.28 -7.02
CA ASP A 516 17.10 43.91 -5.85
C ASP A 516 17.30 43.24 -4.47
N GLN A 517 18.21 42.26 -4.36
CA GLN A 517 18.49 41.59 -3.09
C GLN A 517 19.15 42.44 -2.01
N VAL A 518 19.87 43.50 -2.39
CA VAL A 518 20.49 44.42 -1.45
C VAL A 518 19.92 45.81 -1.66
N LEU A 519 19.40 46.39 -0.58
CA LEU A 519 18.87 47.74 -0.53
C LEU A 519 19.69 48.55 0.48
N VAL A 520 20.05 49.77 0.11
CA VAL A 520 20.81 50.68 0.97
C VAL A 520 20.15 52.05 1.01
N THR A 521 20.26 52.73 2.15
CA THR A 521 19.90 54.14 2.24
C THR A 521 20.90 55.01 1.46
N PRO A 522 20.50 56.18 0.94
CA PRO A 522 21.43 57.10 0.28
C PRO A 522 22.57 57.52 1.22
N LYS A 523 23.72 57.87 0.62
CA LYS A 523 24.91 58.39 1.34
C LYS A 523 25.52 57.42 2.37
N LEU A 524 25.37 56.11 2.17
CA LEU A 524 25.99 55.08 3.01
C LEU A 524 27.49 55.33 3.24
N GLN A 525 28.21 55.80 2.23
CA GLN A 525 29.66 56.07 2.25
C GLN A 525 30.08 57.17 3.24
N SER A 526 29.17 58.07 3.64
CA SER A 526 29.45 59.14 4.60
C SER A 526 28.78 58.90 5.96
N ALA A 527 28.15 57.74 6.16
CA ALA A 527 27.50 57.39 7.40
C ALA A 527 28.53 57.04 8.49
N LYS A 528 28.39 57.63 9.68
CA LYS A 528 29.26 57.32 10.84
C LYS A 528 28.87 56.02 11.55
N LYS A 529 27.63 55.57 11.37
CA LYS A 529 27.07 54.34 11.94
C LYS A 529 26.33 53.61 10.84
N ILE A 530 26.59 52.32 10.71
CA ILE A 530 25.99 51.45 9.70
C ILE A 530 25.23 50.35 10.43
N LEU A 531 23.97 50.15 10.07
CA LEU A 531 23.17 49.00 10.47
C LEU A 531 23.05 48.08 9.26
N LEU A 532 23.56 46.85 9.39
CA LEU A 532 23.42 45.81 8.39
C LEU A 532 22.37 44.82 8.88
N ILE A 533 21.29 44.65 8.12
CA ILE A 533 20.25 43.66 8.39
C ILE A 533 20.39 42.57 7.32
N ILE A 534 20.68 41.35 7.77
CA ILE A 534 20.69 40.14 6.95
C ILE A 534 19.50 39.32 7.40
N HIS A 535 18.67 38.91 6.45
CA HIS A 535 17.49 38.11 6.69
C HIS A 535 17.32 37.13 5.53
N ASP A 536 16.55 36.06 5.78
CA ASP A 536 16.24 35.02 4.79
C ASP A 536 15.41 35.54 3.61
#